data_AF-A0A3M9M4K5-F1
#
_entry.id   AF-A0A3M9M4K5-F1
#
_cell.length_a   1.000
_cell.length_b   1.000
_cell.length_c   1.000
_cell.angle_alpha   90.00
_cell.angle_beta   90.00
_cell.angle_gamma   90.00
#
_symmetry.space_group_name_H-M   'P 1'
#
loop_
_entity.id
_entity.type
_entity.pdbx_description
1 polymer ?
#
loop_
_entity_poly.entity_id
_entity_poly.type
_entity_poly.pdbx_seq_one_letter_code
_entity_poly.pdbx_strand_id
1 'polypeptide(L)'
;MDAVWTLLAVVSTVAMLSGAFTRGRDAILRTLGSALVMAGLAFTHADWAVEAGMAILTLSSIQFLYRPYHKVRRELQASLASLVVLLAAAATTHHYPWAVFPVGFMAVLWVITGGPARNRRKEAKSVRREEMRKVSEQAAAAHDSAVDLDRLFNHPRLPGVARERLHIVLRRADALHADLRTRQVSDRLIFEVEQIHEDYAPTAVRSYLALSPATADTAPIEDGKTGAVLLQEQLELLDSALDDIATAAQSAGADGILASHRFLRDKFGPSGDDLRL
;
A
#
# COMPACT_ATOMS: atom_id res chain seq x y z
N MET A 1 22.37 -29.16 -52.34
CA MET A 1 22.54 -28.43 -51.05
C MET A 1 21.26 -27.72 -50.63
N ASP A 2 20.31 -27.51 -51.55
CA ASP A 2 19.09 -26.71 -51.32
C ASP A 2 18.10 -27.37 -50.36
N ALA A 3 18.02 -28.71 -50.35
CA ALA A 3 17.14 -29.46 -49.45
C ALA A 3 17.49 -29.30 -47.95
N VAL A 4 18.77 -29.11 -47.64
CA VAL A 4 19.24 -28.90 -46.25
C VAL A 4 18.81 -27.52 -45.75
N TRP A 5 18.89 -26.51 -46.61
CA TRP A 5 18.48 -25.14 -46.30
C TRP A 5 16.97 -24.99 -46.15
N THR A 6 16.17 -25.67 -46.97
CA THR A 6 14.70 -25.67 -46.83
C THR A 6 14.25 -26.35 -45.53
N LEU A 7 14.90 -27.44 -45.13
CA LEU A 7 14.61 -28.12 -43.86
C LEU A 7 14.95 -27.22 -42.66
N LEU A 8 16.07 -26.50 -42.70
CA LEU A 8 16.45 -25.54 -41.66
C LEU A 8 15.46 -24.38 -41.54
N ALA A 9 14.99 -23.83 -42.66
CA ALA A 9 13.99 -22.74 -42.66
C ALA A 9 12.65 -23.20 -42.07
N VAL A 10 12.17 -24.39 -42.44
CA VAL A 10 10.92 -24.96 -41.90
C VAL A 10 11.05 -25.24 -40.40
N VAL A 11 12.16 -25.84 -39.96
CA VAL A 11 12.40 -26.13 -38.54
C VAL A 11 12.49 -24.84 -37.71
N SER A 12 13.13 -23.79 -38.22
CA SER A 12 13.24 -22.50 -37.53
C SER A 12 11.88 -21.80 -37.41
N THR A 13 11.06 -21.87 -38.47
CA THR A 13 9.69 -21.30 -38.47
C THR A 13 8.79 -22.02 -37.46
N VAL A 14 8.86 -23.35 -37.40
CA VAL A 14 8.11 -24.16 -36.43
C VAL A 14 8.58 -23.91 -35.00
N ALA A 15 9.89 -23.79 -34.77
CA ALA A 15 10.45 -23.46 -33.45
C ALA A 15 10.01 -22.06 -32.98
N MET A 16 9.91 -21.10 -33.90
CA MET A 16 9.45 -19.74 -33.62
C MET A 16 7.96 -19.69 -33.28
N LEU A 17 7.13 -20.48 -33.98
CA LEU A 17 5.72 -20.68 -33.64
C LEU A 17 5.57 -21.30 -32.25
N SER A 18 6.36 -22.32 -31.94
CA SER A 18 6.32 -22.96 -30.62
C SER A 18 6.76 -22.01 -29.50
N GLY A 19 7.80 -21.20 -29.72
CA GLY A 19 8.31 -20.25 -28.74
C GLY A 19 7.32 -19.12 -28.43
N ALA A 20 6.58 -18.65 -29.43
CA ALA A 20 5.57 -17.60 -29.27
C ALA A 20 4.37 -18.04 -28.40
N PHE A 21 4.08 -19.33 -28.31
CA PHE A 21 2.96 -19.88 -27.53
C PHE A 21 3.35 -20.38 -26.14
N THR A 22 4.63 -20.62 -25.86
CA THR A 22 5.09 -21.08 -24.54
C THR A 22 5.35 -19.92 -23.57
N ARG A 23 4.85 -20.01 -22.33
CA ARG A 23 5.13 -19.04 -21.26
C ARG A 23 6.39 -19.42 -20.49
N GLY A 24 7.29 -18.47 -20.27
CA GLY A 24 8.46 -18.65 -19.40
C GLY A 24 9.69 -17.86 -19.85
N ARG A 25 10.68 -17.73 -18.97
CA ARG A 25 11.95 -17.02 -19.25
C ARG A 25 12.71 -17.63 -20.43
N ASP A 26 12.52 -18.93 -20.66
CA ASP A 26 13.16 -19.68 -21.74
C ASP A 26 12.49 -19.47 -23.10
N ALA A 27 11.24 -18.98 -23.13
CA ALA A 27 10.54 -18.66 -24.37
C ALA A 27 11.21 -17.49 -25.10
N ILE A 28 11.69 -16.49 -24.35
CA ILE A 28 12.38 -15.31 -24.88
C ILE A 28 13.71 -15.68 -25.54
N LEU A 29 14.50 -16.54 -24.90
CA LEU A 29 15.78 -17.02 -25.45
C LEU A 29 15.57 -17.82 -26.73
N ARG A 30 14.48 -18.59 -26.82
CA ARG A 30 14.13 -19.36 -28.02
C ARG A 30 13.64 -18.49 -29.17
N THR A 31 12.77 -17.50 -28.91
CA THR A 31 12.29 -16.60 -29.97
C THR A 31 13.38 -15.67 -30.51
N LEU A 32 14.31 -15.22 -29.66
CA LEU A 32 15.49 -14.48 -30.10
C LEU A 32 16.46 -15.36 -30.89
N GLY A 33 16.70 -16.59 -30.43
CA GLY A 33 17.53 -17.56 -31.13
C GLY A 33 17.01 -17.90 -32.54
N SER A 34 15.70 -18.15 -32.67
CA SER A 34 15.09 -18.44 -33.97
C SER A 34 15.08 -17.24 -34.91
N ALA A 35 14.85 -16.03 -34.38
CA ALA A 35 14.92 -14.79 -35.16
C ALA A 35 16.33 -14.54 -35.73
N LEU A 36 17.37 -14.84 -34.96
CA LEU A 36 18.77 -14.68 -35.37
C LEU A 36 19.18 -15.73 -36.43
N VAL A 37 18.70 -16.97 -36.30
CA VAL A 37 18.86 -18.01 -37.32
C VAL A 37 18.14 -17.64 -38.62
N MET A 38 16.92 -17.11 -38.54
CA MET A 38 16.18 -16.62 -39.72
C MET A 38 16.86 -15.40 -40.37
N ALA A 39 17.43 -14.50 -39.58
CA ALA A 39 18.23 -13.37 -40.09
C ALA A 39 19.52 -13.85 -40.81
N GLY A 40 20.17 -14.90 -40.31
CA GLY A 40 21.30 -15.54 -40.99
C GLY A 40 20.91 -16.21 -42.30
N LEU A 41 19.73 -16.85 -42.36
CA LEU A 41 19.15 -17.43 -43.59
C LEU A 41 18.76 -16.38 -44.63
N ALA A 42 18.48 -15.13 -44.23
CA ALA A 42 18.20 -14.05 -45.16
C ALA A 42 19.43 -13.68 -46.03
N PHE A 43 20.65 -13.94 -45.55
CA PHE A 43 21.88 -13.70 -46.32
C PHE A 43 22.12 -14.74 -47.43
N THR A 44 21.38 -15.84 -47.47
CA THR A 44 21.58 -16.93 -48.45
C THR A 44 20.58 -16.90 -49.62
N HIS A 45 19.96 -15.75 -49.91
CA HIS A 45 18.97 -15.56 -51.00
C HIS A 45 17.68 -16.39 -50.89
N ALA A 46 17.29 -16.81 -49.67
CA ALA A 46 16.01 -17.46 -49.41
C ALA A 46 14.90 -16.43 -49.10
N ASP A 47 14.55 -15.59 -50.08
CA ASP A 47 13.69 -14.41 -49.87
C ASP A 47 12.27 -14.74 -49.35
N TRP A 48 11.73 -15.92 -49.70
CA TRP A 48 10.40 -16.38 -49.26
C TRP A 48 10.32 -16.69 -47.76
N ALA A 49 11.44 -17.07 -47.13
CA ALA A 49 11.46 -17.45 -45.72
C ALA A 49 11.33 -16.21 -44.80
N VAL A 50 11.82 -15.06 -45.27
CA VAL A 50 11.77 -13.79 -44.54
C VAL A 50 10.34 -13.24 -44.51
N GLU A 51 9.61 -13.32 -45.63
CA GLU A 51 8.21 -12.90 -45.72
C GLU A 51 7.31 -13.72 -44.79
N ALA A 52 7.48 -15.04 -44.78
CA ALA A 52 6.73 -15.93 -43.89
C ALA A 52 7.01 -15.65 -42.40
N GLY A 53 8.28 -15.42 -42.04
CA GLY A 53 8.67 -15.06 -40.68
C GLY A 53 8.04 -13.75 -40.19
N MET A 54 7.98 -12.73 -41.06
CA MET A 54 7.39 -11.43 -40.74
C MET A 54 5.87 -11.49 -40.57
N ALA A 55 5.17 -12.23 -41.43
CA ALA A 55 3.72 -12.41 -41.32
C ALA A 55 3.32 -13.06 -39.98
N ILE A 56 4.09 -14.05 -39.53
CA ILE A 56 3.83 -14.76 -38.27
C ILE A 56 4.09 -13.86 -37.05
N LEU A 57 5.16 -13.03 -37.08
CA LEU A 57 5.47 -12.09 -36.00
C LEU A 57 4.41 -10.98 -35.86
N THR A 58 3.90 -10.47 -36.97
CA THR A 58 2.84 -9.45 -36.93
C THR A 58 1.53 -10.03 -36.39
N LEU A 59 1.16 -11.25 -36.81
CA LEU A 59 -0.03 -11.94 -36.32
C LEU A 59 0.08 -12.29 -34.82
N SER A 60 1.26 -12.72 -34.35
CA SER A 60 1.52 -12.94 -32.91
C SER A 60 1.43 -11.65 -32.10
N SER A 61 1.86 -10.53 -32.67
CA SER A 61 1.83 -9.23 -31.99
C SER A 61 0.41 -8.69 -31.83
N ILE A 62 -0.50 -8.98 -32.77
CA ILE A 62 -1.92 -8.59 -32.71
C ILE A 62 -2.65 -9.25 -31.54
N GLN A 63 -2.28 -10.48 -31.14
CA GLN A 63 -2.91 -11.15 -30.00
C GLN A 63 -2.68 -10.43 -28.66
N PHE A 64 -1.65 -9.60 -28.57
CA PHE A 64 -1.36 -8.83 -27.36
C PHE A 64 -2.21 -7.58 -27.20
N LEU A 65 -2.94 -7.14 -28.25
CA LEU A 65 -3.86 -6.00 -28.17
C LEU A 65 -5.02 -6.22 -27.20
N TYR A 66 -5.37 -7.48 -26.90
CA TYR A 66 -6.51 -7.83 -26.05
C TYR A 66 -6.12 -8.19 -24.60
N ARG A 67 -4.84 -8.18 -24.24
CA ARG A 67 -4.37 -8.57 -22.89
C ARG A 67 -3.99 -7.35 -22.03
N PRO A 68 -4.27 -7.39 -20.70
CA PRO A 68 -3.89 -6.30 -19.80
C PRO A 68 -2.35 -6.15 -19.74
N TYR A 69 -1.90 -4.97 -20.16
CA TYR A 69 -0.51 -4.56 -20.45
C TYR A 69 0.52 -4.87 -19.35
N HIS A 70 0.12 -4.87 -18.07
CA HIS A 70 1.04 -5.06 -16.94
C HIS A 70 1.57 -6.50 -16.81
N LYS A 71 0.84 -7.52 -17.29
CA LYS A 71 1.28 -8.92 -17.23
C LYS A 71 2.19 -9.35 -18.37
N VAL A 72 2.23 -8.57 -19.46
CA VAL A 72 2.86 -8.98 -20.73
C VAL A 72 4.08 -8.12 -21.08
N ARG A 73 4.35 -7.06 -20.30
CA ARG A 73 5.38 -6.06 -20.60
C ARG A 73 6.75 -6.64 -20.98
N ARG A 74 7.22 -7.70 -20.30
CA ARG A 74 8.51 -8.34 -20.60
C ARG A 74 8.49 -9.17 -21.89
N GLU A 75 7.40 -9.87 -22.16
CA GLU A 75 7.24 -10.68 -23.38
C GLU A 75 7.09 -9.78 -24.62
N LEU A 76 6.40 -8.66 -24.48
CA LEU A 76 6.18 -7.66 -25.54
C LEU A 76 7.46 -6.89 -25.89
N GLN A 77 8.33 -6.63 -24.91
CA GLN A 77 9.65 -6.05 -25.14
C GLN A 77 10.59 -7.00 -25.89
N ALA A 78 10.50 -8.31 -25.62
CA ALA A 78 11.29 -9.32 -26.33
C ALA A 78 10.85 -9.48 -27.79
N SER A 79 9.54 -9.48 -28.07
CA SER A 79 9.02 -9.53 -29.44
C SER A 79 9.32 -8.26 -30.24
N LEU A 80 9.36 -7.10 -29.58
CA LEU A 80 9.79 -5.84 -30.21
C LEU A 80 11.29 -5.85 -30.53
N ALA A 81 12.13 -6.35 -29.63
CA ALA A 81 13.57 -6.46 -29.87
C ALA A 81 13.87 -7.40 -31.05
N SER A 82 13.18 -8.56 -31.13
CA SER A 82 13.35 -9.48 -32.26
C SER A 82 12.86 -8.88 -33.58
N LEU A 83 11.73 -8.16 -33.58
CA LEU A 83 11.23 -7.45 -34.76
C LEU A 83 12.21 -6.39 -35.26
N VAL A 84 12.83 -5.62 -34.36
CA VAL A 84 13.84 -4.60 -34.71
C VAL A 84 15.09 -5.22 -35.32
N VAL A 85 15.56 -6.35 -34.77
CA VAL A 85 16.71 -7.10 -35.32
C VAL A 85 16.39 -7.62 -36.73
N LEU A 86 15.19 -8.15 -36.95
CA LEU A 86 14.74 -8.64 -38.26
C LEU A 86 14.56 -7.49 -39.27
N LEU A 87 14.04 -6.35 -38.83
CA LEU A 87 13.95 -5.13 -39.64
C LEU A 87 15.33 -4.58 -40.01
N ALA A 88 16.31 -4.62 -39.10
CA ALA A 88 17.68 -4.20 -39.38
C ALA A 88 18.36 -5.10 -40.43
N ALA A 89 18.13 -6.42 -40.35
CA ALA A 89 18.61 -7.38 -41.36
C ALA A 89 17.88 -7.24 -42.71
N ALA A 90 16.60 -6.86 -42.70
CA ALA A 90 15.85 -6.60 -43.93
C ALA A 90 16.23 -5.25 -44.59
N ALA A 91 16.60 -4.23 -43.81
CA ALA A 91 16.99 -2.91 -44.33
C ALA A 91 18.31 -2.93 -45.13
N THR A 92 19.21 -3.87 -44.83
CA THR A 92 20.42 -4.12 -45.64
C THR A 92 20.11 -4.67 -47.03
N THR A 93 18.92 -5.22 -47.24
CA THR A 93 18.46 -5.80 -48.51
C THR A 93 17.40 -4.87 -49.10
N HIS A 94 17.81 -3.96 -49.99
CA HIS A 94 17.10 -2.77 -50.50
C HIS A 94 15.71 -2.93 -51.18
N HIS A 95 14.80 -3.81 -50.74
CA HIS A 95 13.56 -4.15 -51.48
C HIS A 95 12.22 -4.01 -50.72
N TYR A 96 12.17 -3.57 -49.46
CA TYR A 96 10.90 -3.62 -48.68
C TYR A 96 10.55 -2.32 -47.91
N PRO A 97 10.14 -1.24 -48.61
CA PRO A 97 9.73 0.03 -47.98
C PRO A 97 8.46 -0.07 -47.13
N TRP A 98 7.65 -1.12 -47.30
CA TRP A 98 6.38 -1.31 -46.59
C TRP A 98 6.54 -1.73 -45.11
N ALA A 99 7.75 -2.10 -44.69
CA ALA A 99 8.01 -2.58 -43.33
C ALA A 99 7.97 -1.48 -42.24
N VAL A 100 7.94 -0.19 -42.63
CA VAL A 100 7.88 0.97 -41.71
C VAL A 100 6.47 1.17 -41.12
N PHE A 101 5.42 0.77 -41.85
CA PHE A 101 4.03 0.96 -41.45
C PHE A 101 3.63 0.30 -40.11
N PRO A 102 3.96 -0.97 -39.82
CA PRO A 102 3.54 -1.60 -38.57
C PRO A 102 4.19 -0.98 -37.33
N VAL A 103 5.42 -0.47 -37.44
CA VAL A 103 6.11 0.21 -36.32
C VAL A 103 5.47 1.56 -36.04
N GLY A 104 5.18 2.34 -37.10
CA GLY A 104 4.45 3.61 -36.97
C GLY A 104 3.06 3.42 -36.38
N PHE A 105 2.32 2.41 -36.84
CA PHE A 105 0.98 2.09 -36.34
C PHE A 105 0.98 1.72 -34.85
N MET A 106 1.96 0.94 -34.39
CA MET A 106 2.12 0.59 -32.98
C MET A 106 2.52 1.78 -32.10
N ALA A 107 3.37 2.69 -32.60
CA ALA A 107 3.71 3.92 -31.88
C ALA A 107 2.48 4.84 -31.71
N VAL A 108 1.67 4.97 -32.75
CA VAL A 108 0.41 5.74 -32.71
C VAL A 108 -0.61 5.09 -31.78
N LEU A 109 -0.78 3.76 -31.83
CA LEU A 109 -1.61 3.02 -30.89
C LEU A 109 -1.13 3.17 -29.44
N TRP A 110 0.18 3.16 -29.20
CA TRP A 110 0.77 3.38 -27.87
C TRP A 110 0.44 4.78 -27.31
N VAL A 111 0.43 5.80 -28.16
CA VAL A 111 0.04 7.17 -27.80
C VAL A 111 -1.48 7.28 -27.56
N ILE A 112 -2.31 6.69 -28.43
CA ILE A 112 -3.79 6.76 -28.34
C ILE A 112 -4.34 5.96 -27.16
N THR A 113 -3.78 4.77 -26.88
CA THR A 113 -4.20 3.94 -25.73
C THR A 113 -3.70 4.49 -24.39
N GLY A 114 -2.84 5.51 -24.41
CA GLY A 114 -2.61 6.42 -23.29
C GLY A 114 -1.45 6.05 -22.37
N GLY A 115 -0.57 5.13 -22.78
CA GLY A 115 0.71 4.85 -22.13
C GLY A 115 0.68 4.63 -20.60
N PRO A 116 1.85 4.56 -19.94
CA PRO A 116 1.94 4.36 -18.48
C PRO A 116 1.34 5.51 -17.66
N ALA A 117 1.14 6.70 -18.24
CA ALA A 117 0.61 7.88 -17.55
C ALA A 117 -0.89 7.76 -17.23
N ARG A 118 -1.69 7.20 -18.13
CA ARG A 118 -3.15 7.05 -17.91
C ARG A 118 -3.47 5.99 -16.85
N ASN A 119 -2.60 4.98 -16.69
CA ASN A 119 -2.75 3.95 -15.68
C ASN A 119 -2.38 4.45 -14.28
N ARG A 120 -1.28 5.22 -14.15
CA ARG A 120 -0.92 5.89 -12.88
C ARG A 120 -2.04 6.79 -12.35
N ARG A 121 -2.73 7.51 -13.25
CA ARG A 121 -3.87 8.36 -12.87
C ARG A 121 -5.07 7.55 -12.36
N LYS A 122 -5.31 6.35 -12.91
CA LYS A 122 -6.37 5.45 -12.44
C LYS A 122 -6.01 4.82 -11.08
N GLU A 123 -4.77 4.38 -10.91
CA GLU A 123 -4.26 3.83 -9.64
C GLU A 123 -4.27 4.89 -8.52
N ALA A 124 -3.82 6.11 -8.81
CA ALA A 124 -3.91 7.23 -7.85
C ALA A 124 -5.36 7.56 -7.48
N LYS A 125 -6.29 7.46 -8.44
CA LYS A 125 -7.72 7.68 -8.18
C LYS A 125 -8.34 6.56 -7.34
N SER A 126 -7.94 5.30 -7.53
CA SER A 126 -8.43 4.19 -6.70
C SER A 126 -7.86 4.25 -5.29
N VAL A 127 -6.58 4.58 -5.13
CA VAL A 127 -5.95 4.76 -3.79
C VAL A 127 -6.63 5.90 -3.05
N ARG A 128 -6.82 7.06 -3.69
CA ARG A 128 -7.53 8.19 -3.08
C ARG A 128 -8.99 7.85 -2.71
N ARG A 129 -9.70 7.07 -3.55
CA ARG A 129 -11.06 6.63 -3.25
C ARG A 129 -11.09 5.68 -2.06
N GLU A 130 -10.10 4.80 -1.95
CA GLU A 130 -9.95 3.88 -0.83
C GLU A 130 -9.60 4.62 0.47
N GLU A 131 -8.68 5.58 0.43
CA GLU A 131 -8.36 6.45 1.57
C GLU A 131 -9.59 7.27 2.01
N MET A 132 -10.30 7.89 1.07
CA MET A 132 -11.53 8.62 1.39
C MET A 132 -12.60 7.71 2.00
N ARG A 133 -12.71 6.45 1.54
CA ARG A 133 -13.61 5.46 2.13
C ARG A 133 -13.22 5.17 3.58
N LYS A 134 -11.95 4.87 3.84
CA LYS A 134 -11.45 4.60 5.20
C LYS A 134 -11.67 5.79 6.14
N VAL A 135 -11.37 7.01 5.67
CA VAL A 135 -11.62 8.24 6.45
C VAL A 135 -13.12 8.41 6.72
N SER A 136 -14.00 8.12 5.75
CA SER A 136 -15.44 8.21 5.96
C SER A 136 -15.98 7.14 6.92
N GLU A 137 -15.46 5.91 6.85
CA GLU A 137 -15.80 4.81 7.77
C GLU A 137 -15.34 5.15 9.19
N GLN A 138 -14.13 5.67 9.34
CA GLN A 138 -13.58 6.08 10.63
C GLN A 138 -14.32 7.28 11.23
N ALA A 139 -14.70 8.27 10.41
CA ALA A 139 -15.55 9.39 10.84
C ALA A 139 -16.95 8.94 11.26
N ALA A 140 -17.53 7.96 10.56
CA ALA A 140 -18.82 7.38 10.95
C ALA A 140 -18.72 6.62 12.29
N ALA A 141 -17.67 5.81 12.47
CA ALA A 141 -17.43 5.09 13.72
C ALA A 141 -17.23 6.05 14.91
N ALA A 142 -16.44 7.11 14.74
CA ALA A 142 -16.24 8.12 15.78
C ALA A 142 -17.55 8.86 16.13
N HIS A 143 -18.41 9.13 15.14
CA HIS A 143 -19.72 9.72 15.38
C HIS A 143 -20.64 8.79 16.18
N ASP A 144 -20.69 7.50 15.83
CA ASP A 144 -21.49 6.52 16.56
C ASP A 144 -21.03 6.36 18.02
N SER A 145 -19.72 6.34 18.27
CA SER A 145 -19.15 6.32 19.62
C SER A 145 -19.53 7.57 20.43
N ALA A 146 -19.45 8.77 19.82
CA ALA A 146 -19.84 10.01 20.47
C ALA A 146 -21.33 10.03 20.83
N VAL A 147 -22.20 9.55 19.92
CA VAL A 147 -23.64 9.42 20.18
C VAL A 147 -23.93 8.45 21.32
N ASP A 148 -23.16 7.35 21.42
CA ASP A 148 -23.33 6.39 22.51
C ASP A 148 -22.86 6.96 23.87
N LEU A 149 -21.73 7.67 23.90
CA LEU A 149 -21.26 8.39 25.08
C LEU A 149 -22.30 9.41 25.57
N ASP A 150 -22.89 10.20 24.65
CA ASP A 150 -23.95 11.15 24.98
C ASP A 150 -25.18 10.46 25.59
N ARG A 151 -25.53 9.25 25.11
CA ARG A 151 -26.64 8.46 25.70
C ARG A 151 -26.31 7.98 27.10
N LEU A 152 -25.09 7.52 27.34
CA LEU A 152 -24.63 7.11 28.67
C LEU A 152 -24.62 8.29 29.64
N PHE A 153 -24.13 9.44 29.20
CA PHE A 153 -24.03 10.66 30.00
C PHE A 153 -25.40 11.18 30.46
N ASN A 154 -26.36 11.19 29.52
CA ASN A 154 -27.71 11.68 29.75
C ASN A 154 -28.64 10.63 30.37
N HIS A 155 -28.12 9.45 30.73
CA HIS A 155 -28.94 8.40 31.29
C HIS A 155 -29.51 8.81 32.67
N PRO A 156 -30.83 8.74 32.89
CA PRO A 156 -31.48 9.25 34.11
C PRO A 156 -31.08 8.48 35.37
N ARG A 157 -30.63 7.22 35.22
CA ARG A 157 -30.18 6.38 36.33
C ARG A 157 -28.74 6.66 36.77
N LEU A 158 -27.98 7.49 36.05
CA LEU A 158 -26.60 7.80 36.42
C LEU A 158 -26.57 8.81 37.59
N PRO A 159 -25.95 8.49 38.73
CA PRO A 159 -25.81 9.43 39.85
C PRO A 159 -25.06 10.70 39.42
N GLY A 160 -25.47 11.86 39.94
CA GLY A 160 -24.88 13.15 39.55
C GLY A 160 -23.37 13.23 39.78
N VAL A 161 -22.89 12.67 40.90
CA VAL A 161 -21.45 12.63 41.22
C VAL A 161 -20.67 11.77 40.21
N ALA A 162 -21.22 10.61 39.83
CA ALA A 162 -20.60 9.72 38.85
C ALA A 162 -20.58 10.36 37.44
N ARG A 163 -21.65 11.07 37.08
CA ARG A 163 -21.72 11.83 35.83
C ARG A 163 -20.63 12.90 35.74
N GLU A 164 -20.44 13.69 36.79
CA GLU A 164 -19.40 14.72 36.84
C GLU A 164 -18.00 14.09 36.73
N ARG A 165 -17.75 13.01 37.49
CA ARG A 165 -16.47 12.30 37.44
C ARG A 165 -16.17 11.73 36.05
N LEU A 166 -17.18 11.13 35.42
CA LEU A 166 -17.07 10.63 34.04
C LEU A 166 -16.73 11.77 33.07
N HIS A 167 -17.40 12.94 33.19
CA HIS A 167 -17.10 14.11 32.37
C HIS A 167 -15.64 14.56 32.51
N ILE A 168 -15.14 14.60 33.76
CA ILE A 168 -13.75 14.96 34.05
C ILE A 168 -12.78 13.98 33.39
N VAL A 169 -12.99 12.67 33.57
CA VAL A 169 -12.13 11.62 33.01
C VAL A 169 -12.09 11.70 31.49
N LEU A 170 -13.24 11.78 30.82
CA LEU A 170 -13.31 11.82 29.35
C LEU A 170 -12.66 13.10 28.80
N ARG A 171 -12.97 14.26 29.38
CA ARG A 171 -12.36 15.53 28.97
C ARG A 171 -10.84 15.52 29.14
N ARG A 172 -10.36 14.91 30.23
CA ARG A 172 -8.93 14.78 30.50
C ARG A 172 -8.26 13.82 29.53
N ALA A 173 -8.91 12.69 29.22
CA ALA A 173 -8.43 11.75 28.20
C ALA A 173 -8.33 12.44 26.82
N ASP A 174 -9.34 13.20 26.41
CA ASP A 174 -9.31 13.96 25.16
C ASP A 174 -8.16 14.96 25.10
N ALA A 175 -7.97 15.74 26.17
CA ALA A 175 -6.90 16.71 26.26
C ALA A 175 -5.52 16.05 26.21
N LEU A 176 -5.34 14.94 26.94
CA LEU A 176 -4.09 14.19 26.97
C LEU A 176 -3.81 13.52 25.62
N HIS A 177 -4.81 12.92 24.99
CA HIS A 177 -4.68 12.30 23.67
C HIS A 177 -4.25 13.33 22.61
N ALA A 178 -4.88 14.51 22.58
CA ALA A 178 -4.52 15.58 21.65
C ALA A 178 -3.07 16.07 21.88
N ASP A 179 -2.65 16.21 23.13
CA ASP A 179 -1.30 16.62 23.50
C ASP A 179 -0.25 15.55 23.12
N LEU A 180 -0.49 14.28 23.40
CA LEU A 180 0.40 13.17 23.04
C LEU A 180 0.62 13.08 21.53
N ARG A 181 -0.46 13.23 20.73
CA ARG A 181 -0.37 13.26 19.26
C ARG A 181 0.44 14.44 18.75
N THR A 182 0.29 15.61 19.37
CA THR A 182 1.04 16.82 19.00
C THR A 182 2.53 16.66 19.29
N ARG A 183 2.86 16.07 20.44
CA ARG A 183 4.23 15.81 20.87
C ARG A 183 4.87 14.58 20.19
N GLN A 184 4.11 13.82 19.39
CA GLN A 184 4.52 12.56 18.75
C GLN A 184 5.18 11.60 19.75
N VAL A 185 4.65 11.54 20.97
CA VAL A 185 5.09 10.61 22.01
C VAL A 185 4.62 9.20 21.67
N SER A 186 5.27 8.19 22.24
CA SER A 186 4.97 6.75 22.10
C SER A 186 3.52 6.39 21.74
N ASP A 187 3.34 5.68 20.62
CA ASP A 187 2.06 5.13 20.16
C ASP A 187 1.34 4.31 21.23
N ARG A 188 2.10 3.69 22.14
CA ARG A 188 1.55 2.94 23.27
C ARG A 188 0.74 3.83 24.21
N LEU A 189 1.27 5.00 24.58
CA LEU A 189 0.58 5.91 25.51
C LEU A 189 -0.67 6.49 24.85
N ILE A 190 -0.61 6.78 23.53
CA ILE A 190 -1.77 7.21 22.74
C ILE A 190 -2.87 6.16 22.79
N PHE A 191 -2.51 4.89 22.55
CA PHE A 191 -3.45 3.77 22.60
C PHE A 191 -4.04 3.55 24.00
N GLU A 192 -3.24 3.66 25.06
CA GLU A 192 -3.74 3.52 26.44
C GLU A 192 -4.81 4.58 26.79
N VAL A 193 -4.65 5.83 26.33
CA VAL A 193 -5.66 6.89 26.52
C VAL A 193 -6.91 6.62 25.68
N GLU A 194 -6.75 6.17 24.43
CA GLU A 194 -7.87 5.81 23.55
C GLU A 194 -8.72 4.68 24.17
N GLN A 195 -8.09 3.67 24.77
CA GLN A 195 -8.81 2.59 25.47
C GLN A 195 -9.59 3.09 26.70
N ILE A 196 -9.05 4.04 27.47
CA ILE A 196 -9.77 4.64 28.60
C ILE A 196 -11.03 5.36 28.10
N HIS A 197 -10.90 6.12 27.02
CA HIS A 197 -12.00 6.92 26.46
C HIS A 197 -13.07 6.06 25.78
N GLU A 198 -12.67 5.09 24.96
CA GLU A 198 -13.60 4.36 24.09
C GLU A 198 -14.13 3.05 24.70
N ASP A 199 -13.41 2.44 25.64
CA ASP A 199 -13.78 1.13 26.21
C ASP A 199 -13.98 1.20 27.72
N TYR A 200 -12.95 1.53 28.50
CA TYR A 200 -12.99 1.31 29.94
C TYR A 200 -14.00 2.21 30.67
N ALA A 201 -14.01 3.51 30.40
CA ALA A 201 -14.98 4.41 31.03
C ALA A 201 -16.44 4.11 30.61
N PRO A 202 -16.75 3.92 29.31
CA PRO A 202 -18.09 3.50 28.88
C PRO A 202 -18.53 2.17 29.48
N THR A 203 -17.63 1.18 29.50
CA THR A 203 -17.92 -0.17 30.00
C THR A 203 -18.19 -0.17 31.51
N ALA A 204 -17.48 0.63 32.30
CA ALA A 204 -17.77 0.82 33.74
C ALA A 204 -19.19 1.35 33.96
N VAL A 205 -19.58 2.38 33.21
CA VAL A 205 -20.92 2.97 33.28
C VAL A 205 -22.00 1.98 32.82
N ARG A 206 -21.78 1.28 31.71
CA ARG A 206 -22.71 0.26 31.20
C ARG A 206 -22.91 -0.87 32.22
N SER A 207 -21.85 -1.28 32.90
CA SER A 207 -21.90 -2.31 33.94
C SER A 207 -22.74 -1.88 35.14
N TYR A 208 -22.61 -0.62 35.57
CA TYR A 208 -23.49 -0.05 36.60
C TYR A 208 -24.96 0.03 36.13
N LEU A 209 -25.21 0.48 34.90
CA LEU A 209 -26.56 0.60 34.35
C LEU A 209 -27.26 -0.76 34.12
N ALA A 210 -26.49 -1.82 33.89
CA ALA A 210 -26.99 -3.18 33.76
C ALA A 210 -27.53 -3.77 35.08
N LEU A 211 -27.11 -3.23 36.23
CA LEU A 211 -27.65 -3.62 37.53
C LEU A 211 -29.12 -3.19 37.65
N SER A 212 -29.91 -3.94 38.44
CA SER A 212 -31.26 -3.50 38.79
C SER A 212 -31.19 -2.23 39.67
N PRO A 213 -32.19 -1.33 39.64
CA PRO A 213 -32.17 -0.11 40.47
C PRO A 213 -32.02 -0.41 41.97
N ALA A 214 -32.68 -1.46 42.47
CA ALA A 214 -32.57 -1.86 43.87
C ALA A 214 -31.13 -2.32 44.19
N THR A 215 -30.50 -3.08 43.31
CA THR A 215 -29.15 -3.60 43.53
C THR A 215 -28.08 -2.50 43.42
N ALA A 216 -28.21 -1.59 42.46
CA ALA A 216 -27.21 -0.58 42.15
C ALA A 216 -26.93 0.37 43.34
N ASP A 217 -27.98 0.78 44.03
CA ASP A 217 -27.88 1.84 45.05
C ASP A 217 -28.01 1.32 46.48
N THR A 218 -28.63 0.16 46.71
CA THR A 218 -28.95 -0.32 48.07
C THR A 218 -28.34 -1.65 48.44
N ALA A 219 -28.06 -2.53 47.48
CA ALA A 219 -27.45 -3.82 47.78
C ALA A 219 -25.93 -3.71 47.79
N PRO A 220 -25.24 -4.23 48.82
CA PRO A 220 -23.80 -4.40 48.78
C PRO A 220 -23.45 -5.45 47.71
N ILE A 221 -22.46 -5.14 46.89
CA ILE A 221 -21.96 -6.01 45.82
C ILE A 221 -20.61 -6.61 46.21
N GLU A 222 -19.68 -5.76 46.64
CA GLU A 222 -18.30 -6.13 46.99
C GLU A 222 -17.86 -5.35 48.22
N ASP A 223 -17.32 -6.04 49.23
CA ASP A 223 -16.80 -5.44 50.47
C ASP A 223 -17.77 -4.47 51.17
N GLY A 224 -19.08 -4.71 51.05
CA GLY A 224 -20.12 -3.84 51.62
C GLY A 224 -20.40 -2.56 50.80
N LYS A 225 -19.71 -2.35 49.68
CA LYS A 225 -19.89 -1.23 48.77
C LYS A 225 -21.06 -1.49 47.82
N THR A 226 -21.83 -0.45 47.54
CA THR A 226 -22.91 -0.49 46.53
C THR A 226 -22.32 -0.34 45.13
N GLY A 227 -23.10 -0.68 44.10
CA GLY A 227 -22.69 -0.48 42.71
C GLY A 227 -22.33 0.98 42.39
N ALA A 228 -23.02 1.94 43.02
CA ALA A 228 -22.72 3.36 42.86
C ALA A 228 -21.34 3.75 43.42
N VAL A 229 -20.93 3.18 44.56
CA VAL A 229 -19.61 3.40 45.15
C VAL A 229 -18.52 2.76 44.28
N LEU A 230 -18.74 1.52 43.82
CA LEU A 230 -17.79 0.84 42.94
C LEU A 230 -17.58 1.59 41.63
N LEU A 231 -18.65 2.16 41.04
CA LEU A 231 -18.52 2.99 39.85
C LEU A 231 -17.64 4.22 40.10
N GLN A 232 -17.81 4.89 41.25
CA GLN A 232 -16.98 6.05 41.59
C GLN A 232 -15.51 5.69 41.74
N GLU A 233 -15.22 4.56 42.41
CA GLU A 233 -13.85 4.07 42.58
C GLU A 233 -13.21 3.69 41.23
N GLN A 234 -13.98 3.07 40.32
CA GLN A 234 -13.50 2.77 38.97
C GLN A 234 -13.18 4.04 38.19
N LEU A 235 -14.04 5.06 38.23
CA LEU A 235 -13.77 6.34 37.54
C LEU A 235 -12.58 7.08 38.16
N GLU A 236 -12.36 6.98 39.47
CA GLU A 236 -11.19 7.54 40.14
C GLU A 236 -9.90 6.81 39.78
N LEU A 237 -9.96 5.49 39.66
CA LEU A 237 -8.84 4.69 39.17
C LEU A 237 -8.45 5.07 37.74
N LEU A 238 -9.45 5.31 36.87
CA LEU A 238 -9.21 5.77 35.50
C LEU A 238 -8.60 7.18 35.47
N ASP A 239 -9.04 8.09 36.32
CA ASP A 239 -8.42 9.41 36.44
C ASP A 239 -6.95 9.31 36.87
N SER A 240 -6.66 8.48 37.89
CA SER A 240 -5.28 8.21 38.33
C SER A 240 -4.42 7.58 37.23
N ALA A 241 -4.99 6.70 36.40
CA ALA A 241 -4.26 6.13 35.27
C ALA A 241 -3.88 7.22 34.24
N LEU A 242 -4.72 8.24 34.04
CA LEU A 242 -4.40 9.38 33.18
C LEU A 242 -3.25 10.24 33.77
N ASP A 243 -3.15 10.39 35.10
CA ASP A 243 -1.99 11.02 35.76
C ASP A 243 -0.69 10.26 35.46
N ASP A 244 -0.73 8.94 35.57
CA ASP A 244 0.43 8.08 35.33
C ASP A 244 0.90 8.17 33.87
N ILE A 245 -0.04 8.13 32.92
CA ILE A 245 0.26 8.32 31.49
C ILE A 245 0.85 9.71 31.23
N ALA A 246 0.28 10.76 31.83
CA ALA A 246 0.81 12.12 31.69
C ALA A 246 2.23 12.24 32.23
N THR A 247 2.53 11.58 33.35
CA THR A 247 3.87 11.53 33.96
C THR A 247 4.84 10.75 33.08
N ALA A 248 4.44 9.60 32.55
CA ALA A 248 5.24 8.80 31.62
C ALA A 248 5.53 9.55 30.30
N ALA A 249 4.59 10.36 29.83
CA ALA A 249 4.79 11.19 28.65
C ALA A 249 5.78 12.33 28.90
N GLN A 250 5.83 12.88 30.11
CA GLN A 250 6.80 13.91 30.48
C GLN A 250 8.23 13.33 30.57
N SER A 251 8.38 12.14 31.17
CA SER A 251 9.68 11.48 31.27
C SER A 251 10.22 11.09 29.88
N ALA A 252 9.37 10.53 29.01
CA ALA A 252 9.76 10.21 27.64
C ALA A 252 10.22 11.43 26.83
N GLY A 253 9.57 12.58 27.02
CA GLY A 253 9.98 13.85 26.41
C GLY A 253 11.35 14.33 26.91
N ALA A 254 11.61 14.20 28.22
CA ALA A 254 12.90 14.57 28.82
C ALA A 254 14.06 13.71 28.30
N ASP A 255 13.84 12.39 28.18
CA ASP A 255 14.83 11.46 27.62
C ASP A 255 15.15 11.79 26.16
N GLY A 256 14.14 12.17 25.36
CA GLY A 256 14.32 12.60 23.97
C GLY A 256 15.19 13.86 23.85
N ILE A 257 14.97 14.85 24.70
CA ILE A 257 15.80 16.07 24.75
C ILE A 257 17.23 15.73 25.14
N LEU A 258 17.42 14.87 26.14
CA LEU A 258 18.76 14.47 26.59
C LEU A 258 19.52 13.70 25.51
N ALA A 259 18.85 12.80 24.79
CA ALA A 259 19.41 12.08 23.66
C ALA A 259 19.80 13.03 22.51
N SER A 260 18.92 13.97 22.16
CA SER A 260 19.20 14.99 21.16
C SER A 260 20.38 15.88 21.55
N HIS A 261 20.44 16.33 22.81
CA HIS A 261 21.56 17.12 23.32
C HIS A 261 22.89 16.34 23.28
N ARG A 262 22.89 15.06 23.69
CA ARG A 262 24.08 14.20 23.59
C ARG A 262 24.54 14.04 22.13
N PHE A 263 23.60 13.77 21.22
CA PHE A 263 23.90 13.66 19.79
C PHE A 263 24.49 14.95 19.22
N LEU A 264 23.89 16.11 19.53
CA LEU A 264 24.40 17.41 19.09
C LEU A 264 25.79 17.69 19.65
N ARG A 265 26.03 17.36 20.92
CA ARG A 265 27.34 17.49 21.56
C ARG A 265 28.38 16.56 20.93
N ASP A 266 28.02 15.32 20.61
CA ASP A 266 28.98 14.37 20.00
C ASP A 266 29.27 14.74 18.54
N LYS A 267 28.29 15.30 17.81
CA LYS A 267 28.43 15.68 16.40
C LYS A 267 29.08 17.05 16.18
N PHE A 268 28.81 18.01 17.06
CA PHE A 268 29.21 19.41 16.90
C PHE A 268 30.01 19.97 18.09
N GLY A 269 30.22 19.16 19.13
CA GLY A 269 31.07 19.56 20.25
C GLY A 269 32.52 19.72 19.79
N PRO A 270 33.28 20.60 20.46
CA PRO A 270 34.70 20.76 20.16
C PRO A 270 35.39 19.42 20.32
N SER A 271 35.89 18.88 19.20
CA SER A 271 36.87 17.79 19.26
C SER A 271 38.08 18.37 19.97
N GLY A 272 38.47 17.81 21.10
CA GLY A 272 39.56 18.31 21.95
C GLY A 272 40.96 18.29 21.30
N ASP A 273 41.04 18.30 19.98
CA ASP A 273 42.26 18.22 19.18
C ASP A 273 42.65 19.55 18.49
N ASP A 274 41.84 20.61 18.63
CA ASP A 274 42.16 21.95 18.08
C ASP A 274 42.95 22.84 19.07
N LEU A 275 43.63 22.24 20.06
CA LEU A 275 44.43 22.94 21.07
C LEU A 275 45.95 22.77 20.90
N ARG A 276 46.44 22.48 19.70
CA ARG A 276 47.89 22.51 19.42
C ARG A 276 48.23 22.94 17.99
N LEU A 277 48.30 24.25 17.75
CA LEU A 277 49.20 24.85 16.76
C LEU A 277 49.77 26.15 17.32
#